data_AF-A0A3N5LTQ9-F1
#
_entry.id   AF-A0A3N5LTQ9-F1
#
_cell.length_a   1.000
_cell.length_b   1.000
_cell.length_c   1.000
_cell.angle_alpha   90.00
_cell.angle_beta   90.00
_cell.angle_gamma   90.00
#
_symmetry.space_group_name_H-M   'P 1'
#
loop_
_entity.id
_entity.type
_entity.pdbx_description
1 polymer ?
#
loop_
_entity_poly.entity_id
_entity_poly.type
_entity_poly.pdbx_seq_one_letter_code
_entity_poly.pdbx_strand_id
1 'polypeptide(L)' 'EVTLHVEGQATLGRVLDALEARYPMLRGTIRDQVTQERRPFVRFFACQEDLSHAPADTPLPGPIIAGTEPFLLVGAMAGG' A
#
# COMPACT_ATOMS: atom_id res chain seq x y z
N GLU A 1 7.81 -10.00 3.37
CA GLU A 1 7.92 -9.40 2.03
C GLU A 1 7.11 -10.24 1.05
N VAL A 2 6.43 -9.62 0.09
CA VAL A 2 5.57 -10.31 -0.89
C VAL A 2 5.76 -9.65 -2.26
N THR A 3 5.80 -10.46 -3.31
CA THR A 3 5.80 -9.96 -4.70
C THR A 3 4.37 -9.85 -5.20
N LEU A 4 4.00 -8.70 -5.74
CA LEU A 4 2.66 -8.45 -6.29
C LEU A 4 2.77 -8.21 -7.79
N HIS A 5 1.86 -8.82 -8.55
CA HIS A 5 1.65 -8.47 -9.93
C HIS A 5 0.55 -7.41 -9.99
N VAL A 6 0.85 -6.28 -10.62
CA VAL A 6 -0.10 -5.18 -10.81
C VAL A 6 -0.27 -4.95 -12.30
N GLU A 7 -1.50 -5.06 -12.78
CA GLU A 7 -1.81 -4.82 -14.18
C GLU A 7 -1.82 -3.31 -14.50
N GLY A 8 -1.12 -2.92 -15.55
CA GLY A 8 -1.00 -1.54 -16.01
C GLY A 8 -0.11 -0.66 -15.10
N GLN A 9 -0.42 0.64 -15.03
CA GLN A 9 0.37 1.58 -14.25
C GLN A 9 0.26 1.27 -12.75
N ALA A 10 1.38 0.97 -12.09
CA ALA A 10 1.43 0.74 -10.67
C ALA A 10 1.21 2.05 -9.89
N THR A 11 -0.01 2.25 -9.40
CA THR A 11 -0.37 3.33 -8.49
C THR A 11 -0.47 2.81 -7.06
N LEU A 12 -0.49 3.72 -6.09
CA LEU A 12 -0.73 3.40 -4.68
C LEU A 12 -1.97 2.52 -4.52
N GLY A 13 -3.11 2.94 -5.08
CA GLY A 13 -4.38 2.21 -5.01
C GLY A 13 -4.29 0.81 -5.61
N ARG A 14 -3.71 0.67 -6.82
CA ARG A 14 -3.63 -0.64 -7.49
C ARG A 14 -2.75 -1.64 -6.76
N VAL A 15 -1.66 -1.19 -6.13
CA VAL A 15 -0.83 -2.05 -5.29
C VAL A 15 -1.61 -2.52 -4.06
N LEU A 16 -2.35 -1.61 -3.41
CA LEU A 16 -3.18 -1.97 -2.25
C LEU A 16 -4.32 -2.91 -2.65
N ASP A 17 -4.96 -2.69 -3.80
CA ASP A 17 -6.01 -3.55 -4.34
C ASP A 17 -5.46 -4.96 -4.63
N ALA A 18 -4.30 -5.05 -5.29
CA ALA A 18 -3.64 -6.33 -5.57
C ALA A 18 -3.25 -7.05 -4.26
N LEU A 19 -2.76 -6.31 -3.26
CA LEU A 19 -2.41 -6.86 -1.96
C LEU A 19 -3.64 -7.41 -1.23
N GLU A 20 -4.73 -6.66 -1.18
CA GLU A 20 -5.99 -7.06 -0.53
C GLU A 20 -6.76 -8.12 -1.33
N ALA A 21 -6.56 -8.22 -2.64
CA ALA A 21 -7.05 -9.33 -3.47
C ALA A 21 -6.29 -10.61 -3.15
N ARG A 22 -4.96 -10.53 -3.01
CA ARG A 22 -4.12 -11.68 -2.67
C ARG A 22 -4.28 -12.13 -1.22
N TYR A 23 -4.53 -11.17 -0.33
CA TYR A 23 -4.62 -11.37 1.11
C TYR A 23 -5.91 -10.74 1.67
N PRO A 24 -7.07 -11.40 1.50
CA PRO A 24 -8.36 -10.84 1.91
C PRO A 24 -8.46 -10.49 3.40
N MET A 25 -7.69 -11.15 4.26
CA MET A 25 -7.64 -10.85 5.70
C MET A 25 -7.04 -9.48 6.03
N LEU A 26 -6.38 -8.81 5.08
CA LEU A 26 -5.85 -7.46 5.26
C LEU A 26 -6.89 -6.36 4.96
N ARG A 27 -8.01 -6.70 4.32
CA ARG A 27 -9.12 -5.78 4.05
C ARG A 27 -9.73 -5.29 5.35
N GLY A 28 -9.92 -3.98 5.52
CA GLY A 28 -10.35 -3.39 6.80
C GLY A 28 -9.20 -3.12 7.77
N THR A 29 -8.07 -3.81 7.61
CA THR A 29 -6.85 -3.59 8.42
C THR A 29 -5.99 -2.49 7.82
N ILE A 30 -5.89 -2.44 6.49
CA ILE A 30 -5.08 -1.44 5.76
C ILE A 30 -5.93 -0.22 5.37
N ARG A 31 -7.05 -0.47 4.70
CA ARG A 31 -8.05 0.51 4.31
C ARG A 31 -9.43 0.16 4.86
N ASP A 32 -10.25 1.17 5.09
CA ASP A 32 -11.68 0.96 5.33
C ASP A 32 -12.33 0.26 4.13
N GLN A 33 -13.16 -0.75 4.39
CA GLN A 33 -13.74 -1.57 3.31
C GLN A 33 -14.76 -0.80 2.48
N VAL A 34 -15.39 0.23 3.05
CA VAL A 34 -16.42 1.03 2.40
C VAL A 34 -15.80 2.26 1.75
N THR A 35 -15.06 3.07 2.51
CA THR A 35 -14.51 4.34 2.01
C THR A 35 -13.22 4.17 1.22
N GLN A 36 -12.54 3.01 1.33
CA GLN A 36 -11.20 2.77 0.80
C GLN A 36 -10.13 3.73 1.36
N GLU A 37 -10.45 4.45 2.43
CA GLU A 37 -9.50 5.34 3.09
C GLU A 37 -8.53 4.56 3.96
N ARG A 38 -7.28 5.01 4.00
CA ARG A 38 -6.23 4.45 4.87
C ARG A 38 -6.65 4.48 6.33
N ARG A 39 -6.37 3.39 7.06
CA ARG A 39 -6.56 3.33 8.51
C ARG A 39 -5.57 4.26 9.24
N PRO A 40 -5.98 5.03 10.27
CA PRO A 40 -5.14 6.06 10.89
C PRO A 40 -3.74 5.60 11.33
N PHE A 41 -3.60 4.35 11.79
CA PHE A 41 -2.34 3.78 12.29
C PHE A 41 -1.49 3.05 11.24
N VAL A 42 -1.90 3.03 9.98
CA VAL A 42 -1.16 2.41 8.87
C VAL A 42 -0.47 3.50 8.07
N ARG A 43 0.83 3.37 7.78
CA ARG A 43 1.59 4.31 6.94
C ARG A 43 2.13 3.62 5.70
N PHE A 44 2.23 4.36 4.61
CA PHE A 44 2.73 3.88 3.33
C PHE A 44 4.02 4.60 2.97
N PHE A 45 5.06 3.85 2.63
CA PHE A 45 6.33 4.44 2.19
C PHE A 45 6.79 3.86 0.87
N ALA A 46 7.32 4.72 0.01
CA ALA A 46 7.99 4.37 -1.24
C ALA A 46 9.25 5.21 -1.36
N CYS A 47 10.40 4.59 -1.59
CA CYS A 47 11.68 5.31 -1.74
C CYS A 47 11.95 6.29 -0.57
N GLN A 48 11.68 5.83 0.66
CA GLN A 48 11.79 6.63 1.90
C GLN A 48 10.83 7.83 2.00
N GLU A 49 9.91 8.01 1.06
CA GLU A 49 8.89 9.06 1.07
C GLU A 49 7.57 8.55 1.66
N ASP A 50 6.93 9.38 2.51
CA ASP A 50 5.63 9.07 3.11
C ASP A 50 4.49 9.39 2.14
N LEU A 51 3.85 8.33 1.62
CA LEU A 51 2.70 8.41 0.71
C LEU A 51 1.37 8.16 1.42
N SER A 52 1.32 8.20 2.76
CA SER A 52 0.13 7.89 3.56
C SER A 52 -1.06 8.81 3.30
N HIS A 53 -0.82 10.00 2.76
CA HIS A 53 -1.85 11.00 2.42
C HIS A 53 -1.93 11.27 0.92
N ALA A 54 -1.18 10.50 0.11
CA ALA A 54 -1.21 10.64 -1.33
C ALA A 54 -2.53 10.07 -1.90
N PRO A 55 -3.06 10.65 -2.99
CA PRO A 55 -4.19 10.09 -3.72
C PRO A 55 -3.94 8.65 -4.20
N ALA A 56 -5.00 7.84 -4.33
CA ALA A 56 -4.89 6.43 -4.75
C ALA A 56 -4.39 6.24 -6.20
N ASP A 57 -4.54 7.25 -7.05
CA ASP A 57 -4.05 7.32 -8.42
C ASP A 57 -2.57 7.77 -8.50
N THR A 58 -1.94 8.11 -7.38
CA THR A 58 -0.53 8.49 -7.33
C THR A 58 0.34 7.36 -7.90
N PRO A 59 1.11 7.62 -8.98
CA PRO A 59 2.01 6.63 -9.55
C PRO A 59 3.15 6.32 -8.57
N LEU A 60 3.52 5.05 -8.45
CA LEU A 60 4.65 4.67 -7.62
C LEU A 60 5.98 5.01 -8.32
N PRO A 61 7.03 5.34 -7.54
CA PRO A 61 8.34 5.62 -8.10
C PRO A 61 8.91 4.43 -8.89
N GLY A 62 9.70 4.74 -9.92
CA GLY A 62 10.38 3.74 -10.76
C GLY A 62 11.12 2.63 -9.98
N PRO A 63 11.87 2.94 -8.90
CA PRO A 63 12.55 1.91 -8.11
C PRO A 63 11.62 0.88 -7.44
N ILE A 64 10.39 1.28 -7.08
CA ILE A 64 9.38 0.36 -6.55
C ILE A 64 8.85 -0.55 -7.66
N ILE A 65 8.55 0.03 -8.82
CA ILE A 65 8.04 -0.70 -9.99
C ILE A 65 9.08 -1.71 -10.49
N ALA A 66 10.36 -1.34 -10.48
CA ALA A 66 11.46 -2.21 -10.85
C ALA A 66 11.77 -3.31 -9.81
N GLY A 67 11.15 -3.25 -8.62
CA GLY A 67 11.44 -4.16 -7.51
C GLY A 67 12.82 -3.96 -6.88
N THR A 68 13.50 -2.83 -7.18
CA THR A 68 14.80 -2.49 -6.60
C THR A 68 14.68 -1.88 -5.21
N GLU A 69 13.52 -1.28 -4.91
CA GLU A 69 13.18 -0.80 -3.57
C GLU A 69 11.80 -1.33 -3.14
N PRO A 70 11.59 -1.61 -1.85
CA PRO A 70 10.32 -2.14 -1.36
C PRO A 70 9.28 -1.03 -1.13
N PHE A 71 8.02 -1.34 -1.41
CA PHE A 71 6.88 -0.57 -0.89
C PHE A 71 6.54 -1.05 0.52
N LEU A 72 6.54 -0.14 1.50
CA LEU A 72 6.39 -0.49 2.91
C LEU A 72 5.00 -0.10 3.42
N LEU A 73 4.30 -1.08 4.01
CA LEU A 73 3.10 -0.85 4.82
C LEU A 73 3.48 -1.01 6.30
N VAL A 74 3.42 0.07 7.06
CA VAL A 74 3.83 0.11 8.46
C VAL A 74 2.62 0.35 9.34
N GLY A 75 2.19 -0.66 10.09
CA GLY A 75 1.15 -0.50 11.12
C GLY A 75 1.78 -0.18 12.47
N ALA A 76 1.30 0.87 13.14
CA ALA A 76 1.55 1.03 14.57
C ALA A 76 0.68 0.01 15.32
N MET A 77 1.27 -1.09 15.77
CA MET A 77 0.62 -1.95 16.76
C MET A 77 0.85 -1.33 18.13
N ALA A 78 -0.21 -0.86 18.77
CA ALA A 78 -0.12 -0.48 20.18
C ALA A 78 0.32 -1.74 20.96
N GLY A 79 1.53 -1.70 21.51
CA GLY A 79 1.98 -2.71 22.46
C GLY A 79 1.16 -2.57 23.74
N GLY A 80 0.24 -3.50 23.95
CA GLY A 80 -0.44 -3.71 25.23
C GLY A 80 0.33 -4.71 26.08
#